data_AF-H6Q9N2-F1
#
_entry.id   AF-H6Q9N2-F1
#
_cell.length_a   1.000
_cell.length_b   1.000
_cell.length_c   1.000
_cell.angle_alpha   90.00
_cell.angle_beta   90.00
_cell.angle_gamma   90.00
#
_symmetry.space_group_name_H-M   'P 1'
#
loop_
_entity.id
_entity.type
_entity.pdbx_description
1 polymer ?
#
loop_
_entity_poly.entity_id
_entity_poly.type
_entity_poly.pdbx_seq_one_letter_code
_entity_poly.pdbx_strand_id
1 'polypeptide(L)'
;MAMCRRLSSLIQLRGGRYLCGLSYCPLLVRQAAAPFRQPPPKELYGSSPPSVFVGRVGYPKVRLYPSSPPEVGDTTPYENPGEWLHMSLERFLAMRLSLYRGAVVLRVEDAARPPRLLQDVQLLALSQRPVELYLQFRKPPRGVYFSEYSPRCGPLFQVITGVV
;
A
#
# COMPACT_ATOMS: atom_id res chain seq x y z
N MET A 1 13.31 -24.01 36.89
CA MET A 1 14.07 -22.75 37.10
C MET A 1 14.03 -21.96 35.80
N ALA A 2 13.50 -20.75 35.65
CA ALA A 2 12.81 -19.84 36.54
C ALA A 2 11.87 -18.97 35.67
N MET A 3 10.59 -19.01 36.01
CA MET A 3 9.72 -17.85 36.22
C MET A 3 9.76 -16.69 35.21
N CYS A 4 8.73 -16.71 34.36
CA CYS A 4 7.86 -15.58 34.04
C CYS A 4 7.98 -14.39 35.02
N ARG A 5 8.71 -13.33 34.65
CA ARG A 5 8.53 -11.96 35.18
C ARG A 5 9.12 -10.92 34.22
N ARG A 6 8.25 -9.98 33.81
CA ARG A 6 8.46 -8.74 33.01
C ARG A 6 8.32 -8.85 31.47
N LEU A 7 7.03 -8.83 31.12
CA LEU A 7 6.30 -8.85 29.85
C LEU A 7 6.53 -7.68 28.84
N SER A 8 7.72 -7.13 28.63
CA SER A 8 7.87 -6.02 27.64
C SER A 8 9.00 -6.13 26.61
N SER A 9 9.85 -7.15 26.67
CA SER A 9 11.06 -7.25 25.83
C SER A 9 11.03 -8.36 24.76
N LEU A 10 9.99 -9.20 24.71
CA LEU A 10 9.89 -10.38 23.83
C LEU A 10 9.63 -10.09 22.34
N ILE A 11 9.34 -8.84 21.98
CA ILE A 11 9.13 -8.45 20.57
C ILE A 11 10.47 -8.17 19.89
N GLN A 12 11.41 -7.48 20.55
CA GLN A 12 12.69 -7.10 19.93
C GLN A 12 13.63 -8.29 19.67
N LEU A 13 13.64 -9.31 20.54
CA LEU A 13 14.52 -10.48 20.37
C LEU A 13 14.06 -11.45 19.26
N ARG A 14 12.84 -11.32 18.73
CA ARG A 14 12.37 -12.13 17.58
C ARG A 14 12.96 -11.67 16.24
N GLY A 15 13.53 -10.46 16.17
CA GLY A 15 14.11 -9.91 14.94
C GLY A 15 15.49 -10.43 14.59
N GLY A 16 16.39 -10.54 15.57
CA GLY A 16 17.79 -10.90 15.31
C GLY A 16 18.06 -12.41 15.24
N ARG A 17 17.17 -13.26 15.76
CA ARG A 17 17.37 -14.72 15.83
C ARG A 17 16.40 -15.55 14.99
N TYR A 18 15.51 -14.91 14.21
CA TYR A 18 14.49 -15.56 13.36
C TYR A 18 13.68 -16.68 14.04
N LEU A 19 13.48 -16.59 15.36
CA LEU A 19 12.81 -17.62 16.18
C LEU A 19 11.29 -17.72 15.91
N CYS A 20 10.76 -16.92 14.99
CA CYS A 20 9.38 -17.01 14.53
C CYS A 20 9.16 -18.02 13.39
N GLY A 21 10.23 -18.60 12.82
CA GLY A 21 10.12 -19.57 11.72
C GLY A 21 9.64 -18.99 10.38
N LEU A 22 9.50 -17.66 10.30
CA LEU A 22 9.16 -16.95 9.08
C LEU A 22 10.43 -16.70 8.26
N SER A 23 10.31 -16.76 6.93
CA SER A 23 11.40 -16.45 5.99
C SER A 23 11.91 -15.00 6.07
N TYR A 24 11.17 -14.12 6.76
CA TYR A 24 11.57 -12.75 7.06
C TYR A 24 11.00 -12.28 8.39
N CYS A 25 11.66 -11.32 9.04
CA CYS A 25 11.15 -10.74 10.27
C CYS A 25 10.26 -9.51 10.01
N PRO A 26 8.97 -9.54 10.40
CA PRO A 26 8.06 -8.40 10.22
C PRO A 26 8.47 -7.13 10.99
N LEU A 27 9.32 -7.23 12.03
CA LEU A 27 9.89 -6.07 12.74
C LEU A 27 10.99 -5.38 11.92
N LEU A 28 11.87 -6.15 11.28
CA LEU A 28 12.90 -5.63 10.38
C LEU A 28 12.26 -4.99 9.15
N VAL A 29 11.24 -5.63 8.59
CA VAL A 29 10.44 -5.04 7.51
C VAL A 29 9.75 -3.77 7.98
N ARG A 30 9.20 -3.73 9.19
CA ARG A 30 8.63 -2.49 9.76
C ARG A 30 9.65 -1.36 9.91
N GLN A 31 10.89 -1.68 10.26
CA GLN A 31 11.97 -0.70 10.40
C GLN A 31 12.52 -0.27 9.03
N ALA A 32 12.62 -1.19 8.07
CA ALA A 32 12.99 -0.89 6.69
C ALA A 32 11.87 -0.14 5.93
N ALA A 33 10.61 -0.41 6.29
CA ALA A 33 9.41 0.29 5.82
C ALA A 33 9.13 1.57 6.60
N ALA A 34 9.84 1.82 7.71
CA ALA A 34 9.73 3.08 8.42
C ALA A 34 10.11 4.16 7.42
N PRO A 35 9.23 5.16 7.24
CA PRO A 35 9.12 5.87 5.99
C PRO A 35 10.43 6.54 5.60
N PHE A 36 10.60 6.67 4.28
CA PHE A 36 11.16 7.84 3.64
C PHE A 36 11.24 9.00 4.64
N ARG A 37 12.46 9.43 4.99
CA ARG A 37 12.77 10.53 5.93
C ARG A 37 12.07 11.86 5.60
N GLN A 38 11.35 11.93 4.50
CA GLN A 38 10.69 13.13 4.02
C GLN A 38 9.22 13.14 4.44
N PRO A 39 8.69 14.31 4.84
CA PRO A 39 7.28 14.45 5.09
C PRO A 39 6.53 14.01 3.83
N PRO A 40 5.53 13.12 3.98
CA PRO A 40 4.76 12.64 2.86
C PRO A 40 4.12 13.84 2.17
N PRO A 41 4.32 14.02 0.86
CA PRO A 41 3.90 15.23 0.19
C PRO A 41 2.37 15.32 0.20
N LYS A 42 1.83 16.54 0.21
CA LYS A 42 0.37 16.77 0.13
C LYS A 42 -0.21 16.30 -1.21
N GLU A 43 0.66 16.21 -2.21
CA GLU A 43 0.38 15.83 -3.59
C GLU A 43 1.38 14.75 -3.99
N LEU A 44 0.88 13.67 -4.59
CA LEU A 44 1.70 12.64 -5.19
C LEU A 44 1.54 12.71 -6.70
N TYR A 45 2.67 12.77 -7.39
CA TYR A 45 2.73 12.55 -8.82
C TYR A 45 3.44 11.23 -9.09
N GLY A 46 2.84 10.35 -9.87
CA GLY A 46 3.39 9.03 -10.20
C GLY A 46 2.64 8.35 -11.33
N SER A 47 2.97 7.10 -11.64
CA SER A 47 2.33 6.33 -12.71
C SER A 47 1.66 5.05 -12.22
N SER A 48 0.44 4.77 -12.68
CA SER A 48 -0.25 3.49 -12.46
C SER A 48 -0.38 2.66 -13.73
N PRO A 49 -0.07 1.37 -13.72
CA PRO A 49 -0.53 0.45 -12.70
C PRO A 49 0.46 0.36 -11.54
N PRO A 50 -0.04 0.48 -10.30
CA PRO A 50 0.35 -0.60 -9.39
C PRO A 50 -0.83 -1.29 -8.67
N SER A 51 -2.01 -1.39 -9.27
CA SER A 51 -3.26 -1.99 -8.75
C SER A 51 -4.22 -1.07 -7.97
N VAL A 52 -5.51 -1.37 -8.12
CA VAL A 52 -6.60 -0.82 -7.33
C VAL A 52 -7.10 -1.89 -6.37
N PHE A 53 -7.07 -1.60 -5.08
CA PHE A 53 -7.56 -2.54 -4.06
C PHE A 53 -8.94 -2.14 -3.55
N VAL A 54 -9.83 -3.12 -3.42
CA VAL A 54 -11.19 -2.93 -2.91
C VAL A 54 -11.29 -3.53 -1.49
N GLY A 55 -11.62 -2.70 -0.51
CA GLY A 55 -11.77 -3.11 0.87
C GLY A 55 -13.12 -3.77 1.15
N ARG A 56 -13.11 -4.88 1.90
CA ARG A 56 -14.33 -5.63 2.30
C ARG A 56 -15.14 -4.96 3.42
N VAL A 57 -14.50 -4.16 4.26
CA VAL A 57 -15.10 -3.63 5.50
C VAL A 57 -15.96 -2.41 5.19
N GLY A 58 -17.22 -2.42 5.63
CA GLY A 58 -18.12 -1.26 5.58
C GLY A 58 -19.27 -1.37 4.57
N TYR A 59 -19.47 -2.53 3.94
CA TYR A 59 -20.58 -2.78 3.02
C TYR A 59 -21.93 -2.28 3.59
N PRO A 60 -22.76 -1.55 2.83
CA PRO A 60 -22.66 -1.25 1.38
C PRO A 60 -21.74 -0.07 1.01
N LYS A 61 -21.06 0.57 1.98
CA LYS A 61 -20.03 1.60 1.73
C LYS A 61 -18.66 0.96 1.58
N VAL A 62 -18.20 0.83 0.34
CA VAL A 62 -16.94 0.19 -0.01
C VAL A 62 -15.82 1.23 -0.08
N ARG A 63 -14.61 0.82 0.34
CA ARG A 63 -13.41 1.65 0.25
C ARG A 63 -12.55 1.19 -0.91
N LEU A 64 -12.29 2.08 -1.86
CA LEU A 64 -11.39 1.86 -2.98
C LEU A 64 -10.04 2.48 -2.67
N TYR A 65 -8.98 1.78 -3.05
CA TYR A 65 -7.62 2.20 -2.80
C TYR A 65 -6.81 2.15 -4.10
N PRO A 66 -6.83 3.22 -4.92
CA PRO A 66 -5.87 3.36 -6.00
C PRO A 66 -4.47 3.49 -5.41
N SER A 67 -3.51 2.79 -5.98
CA SER A 67 -2.12 2.87 -5.54
C SER A 67 -1.24 3.45 -6.63
N SER A 68 -0.15 4.11 -6.24
CA SER A 68 0.84 4.69 -7.15
C SER A 68 2.19 4.82 -6.44
N PRO A 69 3.34 4.48 -7.06
CA PRO A 69 4.64 4.86 -6.54
C PRO A 69 4.88 6.37 -6.71
N PRO A 70 5.81 6.99 -5.96
CA PRO A 70 6.24 8.38 -6.15
C PRO A 70 7.21 8.50 -7.34
N GLU A 71 6.98 7.74 -8.40
CA GLU A 71 7.87 7.60 -9.55
C GLU A 71 7.00 7.69 -10.82
N VAL A 72 7.49 8.43 -11.81
CA VAL A 72 6.84 8.61 -13.11
C VAL A 72 7.61 7.80 -14.14
N GLY A 73 6.93 6.95 -14.88
CA GLY A 73 7.55 6.10 -15.90
C GLY A 73 6.95 4.71 -15.97
N ASP A 74 7.79 3.74 -16.32
CA ASP A 74 7.37 2.35 -16.46
C ASP A 74 7.23 1.66 -15.09
N THR A 75 6.00 1.59 -14.61
CA THR A 75 5.65 0.93 -13.34
C THR A 75 5.20 -0.52 -13.52
N THR A 76 5.35 -1.11 -14.71
CA THR A 76 5.03 -2.53 -14.97
C THR A 76 5.68 -3.54 -14.00
N PRO A 77 6.92 -3.35 -13.49
CA PRO A 77 7.52 -4.32 -12.56
C PRO A 77 6.78 -4.40 -11.21
N TYR A 78 6.05 -3.34 -10.84
CA TYR A 78 5.29 -3.29 -9.60
C TYR A 78 4.06 -4.20 -9.60
N GLU A 79 3.62 -4.69 -10.77
CA GLU A 79 2.42 -5.53 -11.00
C GLU A 79 2.69 -6.76 -11.88
N ASN A 80 3.95 -7.17 -12.06
CA ASN A 80 4.30 -8.39 -12.79
C ASN A 80 4.67 -9.54 -11.82
N PRO A 81 3.74 -10.49 -11.53
CA PRO A 81 4.01 -11.60 -10.61
C PRO A 81 5.12 -12.53 -11.07
N GLY A 82 5.35 -12.64 -12.38
CA GLY A 82 6.42 -13.49 -12.93
C GLY A 82 7.80 -12.96 -12.55
N GLU A 83 7.99 -11.64 -12.62
CA GLU A 83 9.25 -11.00 -12.21
C GLU A 83 9.46 -11.03 -10.70
N TRP A 84 8.38 -11.00 -9.90
CA TRP A 84 8.49 -11.03 -8.44
C TRP A 84 9.15 -12.31 -7.93
N LEU A 85 8.92 -13.45 -8.61
CA LEU A 85 9.52 -14.74 -8.24
C LEU A 85 11.04 -14.76 -8.44
N HIS A 86 11.56 -13.93 -9.35
CA HIS A 86 12.98 -13.84 -9.66
C HIS A 86 13.70 -12.73 -8.88
N MET A 87 12.95 -11.97 -8.06
CA MET A 87 13.45 -10.84 -7.32
C MET A 87 13.80 -11.22 -5.87
N SER A 88 14.80 -10.54 -5.28
CA SER A 88 15.09 -10.71 -3.86
C SER A 88 13.91 -10.20 -3.00
N LEU A 89 13.65 -10.90 -1.89
CA LEU A 89 12.55 -10.54 -0.99
C LEU A 89 12.66 -9.10 -0.47
N GLU A 90 13.87 -8.63 -0.21
CA GLU A 90 14.14 -7.26 0.22
C GLU A 90 13.74 -6.23 -0.84
N ARG A 91 14.07 -6.49 -2.10
CA ARG A 91 13.69 -5.62 -3.22
C ARG A 91 12.18 -5.65 -3.45
N PHE A 92 11.56 -6.82 -3.41
CA PHE A 92 10.10 -6.94 -3.51
C PHE A 92 9.39 -6.16 -2.41
N LEU A 93 9.85 -6.30 -1.16
CA LEU A 93 9.31 -5.56 -0.03
C LEU A 93 9.52 -4.06 -0.20
N ALA A 94 10.70 -3.61 -0.58
CA ALA A 94 10.98 -2.20 -0.83
C ALA A 94 10.04 -1.60 -1.90
N MET A 95 9.83 -2.31 -3.01
CA MET A 95 8.89 -1.88 -4.06
C MET A 95 7.44 -1.82 -3.56
N ARG A 96 6.96 -2.83 -2.84
CA ARG A 96 5.58 -2.83 -2.35
C ARG A 96 5.35 -1.79 -1.25
N LEU A 97 6.37 -1.52 -0.44
CA LEU A 97 6.31 -0.53 0.64
C LEU A 97 6.51 0.91 0.16
N SER A 98 7.10 1.13 -1.01
CA SER A 98 7.18 2.45 -1.64
C SER A 98 5.85 2.89 -2.25
N LEU A 99 4.87 1.99 -2.40
CA LEU A 99 3.55 2.32 -2.95
C LEU A 99 2.72 3.17 -2.00
N TYR A 100 2.26 4.31 -2.49
CA TYR A 100 1.32 5.19 -1.82
C TYR A 100 -0.09 4.74 -2.17
N ARG A 101 -0.99 4.70 -1.18
CA ARG A 101 -2.39 4.29 -1.40
C ARG A 101 -3.33 5.42 -1.09
N GLY A 102 -4.10 5.84 -2.10
CA GLY A 102 -5.27 6.67 -1.87
C GLY A 102 -6.41 5.88 -1.23
N ALA A 103 -7.34 6.56 -0.57
CA ALA A 103 -8.53 5.94 0.00
C ALA A 103 -9.75 6.78 -0.37
N VAL A 104 -10.63 6.17 -1.15
CA VAL A 104 -11.91 6.74 -1.61
C VAL A 104 -13.02 5.87 -1.04
N VAL A 105 -14.08 6.49 -0.51
CA VAL A 105 -15.23 5.77 0.04
C VAL A 105 -16.43 6.05 -0.84
N LEU A 106 -17.04 5.00 -1.37
CA LEU A 106 -18.19 5.07 -2.27
C LEU A 106 -19.24 4.05 -1.87
N ARG A 107 -20.49 4.28 -2.27
CA ARG A 107 -21.55 3.29 -2.09
C ARG A 107 -21.58 2.36 -3.30
N VAL A 108 -22.00 1.11 -3.10
CA VAL A 108 -22.12 0.15 -4.20
C VAL A 108 -23.17 0.61 -5.22
N GLU A 109 -24.23 1.26 -4.75
CA GLU A 109 -25.27 1.85 -5.59
C GLU A 109 -24.74 2.89 -6.60
N ASP A 110 -23.64 3.59 -6.25
CA ASP A 110 -23.02 4.60 -7.12
C ASP A 110 -22.43 3.96 -8.39
N ALA A 111 -22.18 2.65 -8.41
CA ALA A 111 -21.68 1.93 -9.57
C ALA A 111 -22.65 1.96 -10.77
N ALA A 112 -23.96 2.12 -10.52
CA ALA A 112 -24.96 2.24 -11.59
C ALA A 112 -24.85 3.57 -12.35
N ARG A 113 -24.42 4.64 -11.67
CA ARG A 113 -24.18 5.96 -12.24
C ARG A 113 -22.90 6.55 -11.64
N PRO A 114 -21.73 6.11 -12.14
CA PRO A 114 -20.46 6.37 -11.47
C PRO A 114 -20.15 7.88 -11.46
N PRO A 115 -19.81 8.47 -10.30
CA PRO A 115 -19.26 9.82 -10.26
C PRO A 115 -17.91 9.84 -10.98
N ARG A 116 -17.44 11.03 -11.41
CA ARG A 116 -16.19 11.18 -12.17
C ARG A 116 -15.01 10.42 -11.55
N LEU A 117 -14.78 10.58 -10.24
CA LEU A 117 -13.72 9.87 -9.53
C LEU A 117 -13.80 8.34 -9.64
N LEU A 118 -15.00 7.76 -9.67
CA LEU A 118 -15.18 6.32 -9.85
C LEU A 118 -14.89 5.90 -11.30
N GLN A 119 -15.28 6.74 -12.27
CA GLN A 119 -14.95 6.52 -13.68
C GLN A 119 -13.44 6.57 -13.89
N ASP A 120 -12.73 7.54 -13.30
CA ASP A 120 -11.29 7.67 -13.42
C ASP A 120 -10.58 6.44 -12.83
N VAL A 121 -10.97 6.01 -11.62
CA VAL A 121 -10.44 4.78 -10.99
C VAL A 121 -10.75 3.53 -11.83
N GLN A 122 -11.91 3.47 -12.48
CA GLN A 122 -12.26 2.38 -13.38
C GLN A 122 -11.40 2.40 -14.66
N LEU A 123 -11.15 3.58 -15.24
CA LEU A 123 -10.27 3.75 -16.39
C LEU A 123 -8.83 3.32 -16.06
N LEU A 124 -8.34 3.66 -14.88
CA LEU A 124 -7.04 3.15 -14.40
C LEU A 124 -7.01 1.64 -14.26
N ALA A 125 -8.06 1.04 -13.68
CA ALA A 125 -8.11 -0.41 -13.51
C ALA A 125 -8.17 -1.15 -14.85
N LEU A 126 -8.71 -0.51 -15.89
CA LEU A 126 -8.78 -1.02 -17.26
C LEU A 126 -7.52 -0.72 -18.08
N SER A 127 -6.62 0.15 -17.60
CA SER A 127 -5.44 0.55 -18.36
C SER A 127 -4.40 -0.57 -18.38
N GLN A 128 -3.98 -0.96 -19.58
CA GLN A 128 -2.90 -1.95 -19.74
C GLN A 128 -1.51 -1.33 -19.58
N ARG A 129 -1.40 -0.02 -19.77
CA ARG A 129 -0.13 0.73 -19.71
C ARG A 129 -0.10 1.64 -18.48
N PRO A 130 1.11 1.98 -17.98
CA PRO A 130 1.32 3.07 -17.04
C PRO A 130 0.68 4.38 -17.52
N VAL A 131 -0.35 4.83 -16.79
CA VAL A 131 -1.05 6.11 -16.89
C VAL A 131 -0.54 6.99 -15.76
N GLU A 132 -0.27 8.24 -16.08
CA GLU A 132 0.14 9.24 -15.10
C GLU A 132 -1.02 9.58 -14.16
N LEU A 133 -0.68 9.76 -12.89
CA LEU A 133 -1.62 10.00 -11.80
C LEU A 133 -1.15 11.10 -10.89
N TYR A 134 -2.08 12.03 -10.65
CA TYR A 134 -1.99 13.03 -9.59
C TYR A 134 -2.94 12.64 -8.47
N LEU A 135 -2.43 12.41 -7.25
CA LEU A 135 -3.24 12.18 -6.06
C LEU A 135 -3.05 13.34 -5.08
N GLN A 136 -4.15 14.01 -4.72
CA GLN A 136 -4.14 15.03 -3.69
C GLN A 136 -4.71 14.51 -2.36
N PHE A 137 -3.92 14.63 -1.29
CA PHE A 137 -4.26 14.06 0.01
C PHE A 137 -4.86 15.09 0.98
N ARG A 138 -5.96 14.72 1.65
CA ARG A 138 -6.58 15.52 2.71
C ARG A 138 -5.77 15.55 3.99
N LYS A 139 -5.20 14.39 4.33
CA LYS A 139 -4.59 14.10 5.62
C LYS A 139 -3.24 13.44 5.39
N PRO A 140 -2.24 13.79 6.21
CA PRO A 140 -0.98 13.07 6.19
C PRO A 140 -1.21 11.59 6.54
N PRO A 141 -0.38 10.68 5.99
CA PRO A 141 -0.56 9.25 6.08
C PRO A 141 -0.39 8.74 7.49
N ARG A 142 -1.07 7.63 7.76
CA ARG A 142 -0.96 6.90 9.01
C ARG A 142 -0.15 5.63 8.82
N GLY A 143 1.17 5.77 8.82
CA GLY A 143 2.15 4.67 8.88
C GLY A 143 1.93 3.54 7.85
N VAL A 144 2.66 2.44 8.05
CA VAL A 144 2.51 1.23 7.24
C VAL A 144 1.57 0.27 7.97
N TYR A 145 0.49 -0.13 7.31
CA TYR A 145 -0.48 -1.07 7.86
C TYR A 145 -0.13 -2.50 7.46
N PHE A 146 0.16 -3.34 8.46
CA PHE A 146 0.40 -4.76 8.26
C PHE A 146 -0.83 -5.52 8.71
N SER A 147 -1.49 -6.19 7.77
CA SER A 147 -2.56 -7.14 8.03
C SER A 147 -2.29 -8.38 7.20
N GLU A 148 -2.68 -9.55 7.72
CA GLU A 148 -2.61 -10.81 6.98
C GLU A 148 -3.55 -10.81 5.76
N TYR A 149 -4.62 -10.02 5.82
CA TYR A 149 -5.67 -9.97 4.81
C TYR A 149 -5.52 -8.84 3.79
N SER A 150 -4.58 -7.91 4.03
CA SER A 150 -4.27 -6.84 3.09
C SER A 150 -2.95 -7.13 2.41
N PRO A 151 -2.82 -6.88 1.10
CA PRO A 151 -1.51 -6.83 0.47
C PRO A 151 -0.59 -5.91 1.27
N ARG A 152 0.66 -6.36 1.47
CA ARG A 152 1.70 -5.53 2.04
C ARG A 152 1.90 -4.39 1.05
N CYS A 153 1.48 -3.21 1.46
CA CYS A 153 1.62 -1.99 0.70
C CYS A 153 2.09 -0.89 1.64
N GLY A 154 2.66 0.15 1.06
CA GLY A 154 3.10 1.33 1.79
C GLY A 154 1.97 2.15 2.44
N PRO A 155 2.27 3.39 2.83
CA PRO A 155 1.39 4.20 3.64
C PRO A 155 0.02 4.47 3.01
N LEU A 156 -0.99 4.51 3.88
CA LEU A 156 -2.38 4.80 3.53
C LEU A 156 -2.67 6.30 3.65
N PHE A 157 -3.27 6.87 2.61
CA PHE A 157 -3.68 8.27 2.49
C PHE A 157 -5.17 8.38 2.20
N GLN A 158 -5.80 9.46 2.68
CA GLN A 158 -7.17 9.79 2.31
C GLN A 158 -7.14 10.82 1.18
N VAL A 159 -7.66 10.47 0.01
CA VAL A 159 -7.67 11.33 -1.19
C VAL A 159 -8.94 12.20 -1.17
N ILE A 160 -8.84 13.46 -1.60
CA ILE A 160 -10.04 14.30 -1.85
C ILE A 160 -10.32 14.49 -3.33
N THR A 161 -9.34 14.64 -4.21
CA THR A 161 -9.64 15.11 -5.57
C THR A 161 -8.47 14.83 -6.49
N GLY A 162 -8.76 14.24 -7.66
CA GLY A 162 -7.77 14.04 -8.72
C GLY A 162 -7.33 12.59 -8.82
N VAL A 163 -7.64 12.00 -9.95
CA VAL A 163 -7.06 10.81 -10.57
C VAL A 163 -7.12 11.19 -12.04
N VAL A 164 -5.98 11.21 -12.75
CA VAL A 164 -5.73 11.89 -14.04
C VAL A 164 -5.31 13.36 -13.90
#